data_AF-A0AAJ3K1S6-F1
#
_entry.id   AF-A0AAJ3K1S6-F1
#
_cell.length_a   1.000
_cell.length_b   1.000
_cell.length_c   1.000
_cell.angle_alpha   90.00
_cell.angle_beta   90.00
_cell.angle_gamma   90.00
#
_symmetry.space_group_name_H-M   'P 1'
#
loop_
_entity.id
_entity.type
_entity.pdbx_description
1 polymer ?
#
loop_
_entity_poly.entity_id
_entity_poly.type
_entity_poly.pdbx_seq_one_letter_code
_entity_poly.pdbx_strand_id
1 'polypeptide(L)' 'MKTTASFNIKLEKKLKVERLAMEVGMKIGRPVKWTEVMNVLVDQFAKDAIAYIEHTEKEKQTA' A
#
# COMPACT_ATOMS: atom_id res chain seq x y z
N MET A 1 -15.00 19.36 -6.33
CA MET A 1 -13.54 19.61 -6.27
C MET A 1 -12.83 18.27 -6.24
N LYS A 2 -11.88 18.00 -7.14
CA LYS A 2 -10.97 16.84 -6.98
C LYS A 2 -9.89 17.24 -5.98
N THR A 3 -10.13 17.01 -4.70
CA THR A 3 -9.14 17.24 -3.64
C THR A 3 -8.18 16.06 -3.62
N THR A 4 -6.97 16.26 -4.12
CA THR A 4 -5.88 15.27 -4.04
C THR A 4 -5.02 15.56 -2.82
N ALA A 5 -4.67 14.53 -2.06
CA ALA A 5 -3.68 14.62 -0.99
C ALA A 5 -2.36 13.98 -1.44
N SER A 6 -1.24 14.56 -1.01
CA SER A 6 0.10 14.04 -1.31
C SER A 6 0.60 13.16 -0.17
N PHE A 7 1.15 12.00 -0.49
CA PHE A 7 1.73 11.07 0.47
C PHE A 7 3.24 10.94 0.25
N ASN A 8 4.03 11.40 1.23
CA ASN A 8 5.48 11.28 1.18
C ASN A 8 5.92 9.87 1.58
N ILE A 9 6.37 9.11 0.58
CA ILE A 9 6.91 7.75 0.77
C ILE A 9 8.41 7.73 0.54
N LYS A 10 9.12 6.96 1.35
CA LYS A 10 10.53 6.67 1.10
C LYS A 10 10.68 5.96 -0.25
N LEU A 11 11.73 6.31 -0.99
CA LEU A 11 11.98 5.77 -2.33
C LEU A 11 12.08 4.23 -2.33
N GLU A 12 12.70 3.65 -1.30
CA GLU A 12 12.78 2.20 -1.11
C GLU A 12 11.41 1.51 -1.11
N LYS A 13 10.41 2.11 -0.46
CA LYS A 13 9.05 1.57 -0.37
C LYS A 13 8.33 1.71 -1.69
N LYS A 14 8.51 2.85 -2.38
CA LYS A 14 8.01 3.04 -3.75
C LYS A 14 8.54 1.96 -4.68
N LEU A 15 9.85 1.76 -4.70
CA LEU A 15 10.51 0.77 -5.57
C LEU A 15 10.01 -0.65 -5.29
N LYS A 16 9.78 -1.00 -4.02
CA LYS A 16 9.20 -2.30 -3.67
C LYS A 16 7.81 -2.48 -4.29
N VAL A 17 6.91 -1.51 -4.14
CA VAL A 17 5.56 -1.59 -4.73
C VAL A 17 5.60 -1.56 -6.25
N GLU A 18 6.52 -0.80 -6.83
CA GLU A 18 6.71 -0.74 -8.28
C GLU A 18 7.16 -2.07 -8.87
N ARG A 19 8.06 -2.80 -8.20
CA ARG A 19 8.44 -4.17 -8.59
C ARG A 19 7.26 -5.12 -8.52
N LEU A 20 6.49 -5.09 -7.43
CA LEU A 20 5.29 -5.93 -7.27
C LEU A 20 4.26 -5.63 -8.36
N ALA A 21 4.08 -4.34 -8.70
CA ALA A 21 3.20 -3.92 -9.79
C ALA A 21 3.67 -4.48 -11.14
N MET A 22 4.98 -4.46 -11.42
CA MET A 22 5.54 -5.06 -12.64
C MET A 22 5.29 -6.57 -12.69
N GLU A 23 5.51 -7.28 -11.60
CA GLU A 23 5.29 -8.73 -11.52
C GLU A 23 3.82 -9.10 -11.79
N VAL A 24 2.88 -8.37 -11.17
CA VAL A 24 1.45 -8.57 -11.43
C VAL A 24 1.13 -8.22 -12.88
N GLY A 25 1.67 -7.11 -13.39
CA GLY A 25 1.44 -6.67 -14.77
C GLY A 25 1.90 -7.69 -15.81
N MET A 26 3.06 -8.31 -15.61
CA MET A 26 3.55 -9.41 -16.44
C MET A 26 2.60 -10.62 -16.39
N LYS A 27 2.13 -11.00 -15.19
CA LYS A 27 1.23 -12.14 -15.02
C LYS A 27 -0.12 -11.96 -15.70
N ILE A 28 -0.67 -10.75 -15.67
CA ILE A 28 -1.99 -10.44 -16.25
C ILE A 28 -1.92 -9.91 -17.69
N GLY A 29 -0.70 -9.75 -18.24
CA GLY A 29 -0.49 -9.25 -19.60
C GLY A 29 -0.86 -7.77 -19.81
N ARG A 30 -0.97 -6.98 -18.73
CA ARG A 30 -1.22 -5.52 -18.83
C ARG A 30 -0.24 -4.74 -17.94
N PRO A 31 0.24 -3.57 -18.37
CA PRO A 31 1.07 -2.74 -17.52
C PRO A 31 0.26 -2.25 -16.30
N VAL A 32 0.74 -2.58 -15.09
CA VAL A 32 0.17 -2.12 -13.82
C VAL A 32 1.06 -1.03 -13.25
N LYS A 33 0.47 0.10 -12.86
CA LYS A 33 1.19 1.21 -12.23
C LYS A 33 1.23 1.01 -10.71
N TRP A 34 2.33 1.37 -10.07
CA TRP A 34 2.46 1.31 -8.61
C TRP A 34 1.37 2.12 -7.87
N THR A 35 0.88 3.21 -8.48
CA THR A 35 -0.23 4.02 -7.96
C THR A 35 -1.55 3.25 -7.92
N GLU A 36 -1.78 2.35 -8.88
CA GLU A 36 -2.98 1.52 -8.90
C GLU A 36 -2.97 0.54 -7.71
N VAL A 37 -1.80 -0.06 -7.44
CA VAL A 37 -1.60 -0.90 -6.25
C VAL A 37 -1.83 -0.11 -4.96
N MET A 38 -1.31 1.11 -4.88
CA MET A 38 -1.55 1.98 -3.72
C MET A 38 -3.03 2.33 -3.53
N ASN A 39 -3.76 2.60 -4.60
CA ASN A 39 -5.20 2.87 -4.51
C ASN A 39 -5.95 1.65 -3.96
N VAL A 40 -5.63 0.45 -4.43
CA VAL A 40 -6.24 -0.78 -3.91
C VAL A 40 -5.90 -0.99 -2.42
N LEU A 41 -4.66 -0.71 -2.01
CA LEU A 41 -4.26 -0.78 -0.60
C LEU A 41 -5.08 0.19 0.28
N VAL A 42 -5.32 1.41 -0.20
CA VAL A 42 -6.10 2.41 0.53
C VAL A 42 -7.59 2.07 0.53
N ASP A 43 -8.15 1.70 -0.62
CA ASP A 43 -9.60 1.51 -0.76
C ASP A 43 -10.08 0.20 -0.13
N GLN A 44 -9.31 -0.88 -0.28
CA GLN A 44 -9.75 -2.23 0.12
C GLN A 44 -9.12 -2.66 1.45
N PHE A 45 -7.86 -2.30 1.69
CA PHE A 45 -7.08 -2.83 2.83
C PHE A 45 -6.89 -1.83 3.97
N ALA A 46 -7.49 -0.64 3.92
CA ALA A 46 -7.38 0.33 5.02
C ALA A 46 -7.93 -0.22 6.35
N LYS A 47 -8.97 -1.06 6.32
CA LYS A 47 -9.52 -1.67 7.54
C LYS A 47 -8.54 -2.66 8.17
N ASP A 48 -7.95 -3.53 7.36
CA ASP A 48 -6.92 -4.48 7.82
C ASP A 48 -5.68 -3.75 8.33
N ALA A 49 -5.30 -2.64 7.69
CA ALA A 49 -4.20 -1.81 8.15
C ALA A 49 -4.46 -1.21 9.54
N ILE A 50 -5.69 -0.75 9.82
CA ILE A 50 -6.07 -0.26 11.15
C ILE A 50 -5.97 -1.40 12.17
N ALA A 51 -6.56 -2.56 11.88
CA ALA A 51 -6.54 -3.70 12.79
C ALA A 51 -5.11 -4.15 13.12
N TYR A 52 -4.21 -4.14 12.14
CA TYR A 52 -2.80 -4.46 12.34
C TYR A 52 -2.09 -3.45 13.27
N ILE A 53 -2.37 -2.16 13.11
CA ILE A 53 -1.83 -1.10 13.99
C ILE A 53 -2.32 -1.32 15.43
N GLU A 54 -3.63 -1.56 15.60
CA GLU A 54 -4.22 -1.81 16.93
C GLU A 54 -3.61 -3.05 17.60
N HIS A 55 -3.38 -4.13 16.85
CA HIS A 55 -2.72 -5.32 17.36
C HIS A 55 -1.29 -5.04 17.80
N THR A 56 -0.52 -4.37 16.95
CA THR A 56 0.89 -4.04 17.20
C THR A 56 1.05 -3.17 18.45
N GLU A 57 0.16 -2.21 18.66
CA GLU A 57 0.22 -1.33 19.84
C GLU A 57 -0.18 -2.07 21.14
N LYS A 58 -1.13 -3.01 21.08
CA LYS A 58 -1.48 -3.86 22.22
C LYS A 58 -0.32 -4.77 22.64
N GLU A 59 0.40 -5.34 21.67
CA GLU A 59 1.58 -6.16 21.94
C GLU A 59 2.70 -5.36 22.62
N LYS A 60 2.95 -4.12 22.19
CA LYS A 60 3.94 -3.23 22.82
C LYS A 60 3.59 -2.79 24.24
N GLN A 61 2.30 -2.73 24.60
CA GLN A 61 1.88 -2.38 25.97
C GLN A 61 1.93 -3.58 26.92
N THR A 62 1.99 -4.80 26.38
CA THR A 62 2.01 -6.05 27.16
C THR A 62 3.43 -6.61 27.34
N ALA A 63 4.41 -6.09 26.58
CA ALA A 63 5.84 -6.40 26.69
C ALA A 63 6.58 -5.37 27.54
#